data_AF-A0AAW2ZN99-F1
#
_entry.id   AF-A0AAW2ZN99-F1
#
_cell.length_a   1.000
_cell.length_b   1.000
_cell.length_c   1.000
_cell.angle_alpha   90.00
_cell.angle_beta   90.00
_cell.angle_gamma   90.00
#
_symmetry.space_group_name_H-M   'P 1'
#
loop_
_entity.id
_entity.type
_entity.pdbx_description
1 polymer ?
#
loop_
_entity_poly.entity_id
_entity_poly.type
_entity_poly.pdbx_seq_one_letter_code
_entity_poly.pdbx_strand_id
1 'polypeptide(L)'
;MANADDVCDEFSKIFRSRSKRVFKENLGVTVDLLVLLLTPLIVHGVTINDMIITLHFLKQYPLQQTAFALFRVSGVEYNKIIRHTMKAIVNVFGPREFDWRRRYQQAHPTGFFHKVYVVVDATECNIQRPFDVHIQEVYYSGKKKRHTLKYHVVCNISDGRIIDVHGPFLGRNHDITLARSWFEMKNIQLDQGELILGDKGYIGLENCLTPIRRKNGGLTQVHTNYNQVLGSVRIVVEQAIARIKKFGCLRQTWRNDRSAHPFAFYTCAIIASLEMRDSPVTTAVNKFLLL
;
A
#
# COMPACT_ATOMS: atom_id res chain seq x y z
N MET A 1 -12.27 25.13 -8.55
CA MET A 1 -12.06 23.83 -7.89
C MET A 1 -12.75 22.78 -8.75
N ALA A 2 -12.12 21.65 -9.05
CA ALA A 2 -12.82 20.55 -9.71
C ALA A 2 -13.94 20.04 -8.79
N ASN A 3 -15.17 19.94 -9.29
CA ASN A 3 -16.29 19.41 -8.53
C ASN A 3 -16.65 17.99 -8.99
N ALA A 4 -17.57 17.33 -8.27
CA ALA A 4 -17.98 15.95 -8.57
C ALA A 4 -18.66 15.82 -9.95
N ASP A 5 -19.40 16.83 -10.38
CA ASP A 5 -20.09 16.83 -11.68
C ASP A 5 -19.08 16.92 -12.83
N ASP A 6 -18.08 17.80 -12.74
CA ASP A 6 -17.00 17.90 -13.74
C ASP A 6 -16.27 16.55 -13.92
N VAL A 7 -16.00 15.87 -12.80
CA VAL A 7 -15.35 14.54 -12.80
C VAL A 7 -16.26 13.49 -13.43
N CYS A 8 -17.55 13.49 -13.10
CA CYS A 8 -18.51 12.55 -13.67
C CYS A 8 -18.73 12.79 -15.17
N ASP A 9 -18.74 14.05 -15.60
CA ASP A 9 -18.87 14.47 -16.99
C ASP A 9 -17.67 14.00 -17.81
N GLU A 10 -16.45 14.27 -17.33
CA GLU A 10 -15.22 13.85 -18.00
C GLU A 10 -15.12 12.32 -18.08
N PHE A 11 -15.46 11.62 -16.99
CA PHE A 11 -15.53 10.16 -16.98
C PHE A 11 -16.56 9.63 -18.00
N SER A 12 -17.73 10.27 -18.09
CA SER A 12 -18.80 9.87 -19.00
C SER A 12 -18.42 10.02 -20.46
N LYS A 13 -17.61 11.03 -20.82
CA LYS A 13 -17.09 11.20 -22.19
C LYS A 13 -16.25 9.99 -22.63
N ILE A 14 -15.52 9.37 -21.69
CA ILE A 14 -14.59 8.27 -21.96
C ILE A 14 -15.30 6.91 -21.87
N PHE A 15 -16.02 6.66 -20.77
CA PHE A 15 -16.59 5.34 -20.45
C PHE A 15 -18.09 5.23 -20.77
N ARG A 16 -18.71 6.29 -21.31
CA ARG A 16 -20.14 6.34 -21.68
C ARG A 16 -21.08 5.92 -20.55
N SER A 17 -20.73 6.28 -19.32
CA SER A 17 -21.47 5.91 -18.11
C SER A 17 -21.29 6.94 -17.00
N ARG A 18 -22.38 7.28 -16.30
CA ARG A 18 -22.37 8.06 -15.04
C ARG A 18 -22.47 7.18 -13.79
N SER A 19 -22.43 5.86 -13.94
CA SER A 19 -22.63 4.95 -12.81
C SER A 19 -21.44 5.01 -11.84
N LYS A 20 -21.71 5.36 -10.57
CA LYS A 20 -20.71 5.31 -9.49
C LYS A 20 -20.05 3.94 -9.35
N ARG A 21 -20.80 2.86 -9.63
CA ARG A 21 -20.27 1.48 -9.63
C ARG A 21 -19.24 1.30 -10.73
N VAL A 22 -19.59 1.66 -11.97
CA VAL A 22 -18.69 1.55 -13.13
C VAL A 22 -17.45 2.44 -12.96
N PHE A 23 -17.61 3.62 -12.37
CA PHE A 23 -16.50 4.50 -12.00
C PHE A 23 -15.52 3.81 -11.06
N LYS A 24 -16.01 3.26 -9.94
CA LYS A 24 -15.17 2.56 -8.96
C LYS A 24 -14.55 1.29 -9.51
N GLU A 25 -15.27 0.55 -10.34
CA GLU A 25 -14.74 -0.64 -11.03
C GLU A 25 -13.56 -0.27 -11.94
N ASN A 26 -13.68 0.83 -12.70
CA ASN A 26 -12.66 1.28 -13.65
C ASN A 26 -11.45 1.97 -12.99
N LEU A 27 -11.68 2.86 -12.03
CA LEU A 27 -10.64 3.72 -11.45
C LEU A 27 -10.16 3.26 -10.08
N GLY A 28 -10.89 2.34 -9.44
CA GLY A 28 -10.53 1.79 -8.14
C GLY A 28 -10.84 2.70 -6.95
N VAL A 29 -11.37 3.91 -7.18
CA VAL A 29 -11.69 4.93 -6.16
C VAL A 29 -13.12 5.44 -6.33
N THR A 30 -13.66 6.11 -5.32
CA THR A 30 -14.93 6.85 -5.44
C THR A 30 -14.73 8.20 -6.12
N VAL A 31 -15.83 8.82 -6.57
CA VAL A 31 -15.80 10.18 -7.15
C VAL A 31 -15.26 11.18 -6.13
N ASP A 32 -15.74 11.10 -4.88
CA ASP A 32 -15.33 12.00 -3.80
C ASP A 32 -13.83 11.90 -3.51
N LEU A 33 -13.27 10.69 -3.53
CA LEU A 33 -11.84 10.48 -3.35
C LEU A 33 -11.02 11.02 -4.53
N LEU A 34 -11.53 10.91 -5.77
CA LEU A 34 -10.86 11.54 -6.92
C LEU A 34 -10.85 13.06 -6.75
N VAL A 35 -11.97 13.68 -6.37
CA VAL A 35 -12.05 15.12 -6.10
C VAL A 35 -11.07 15.54 -5.00
N LEU A 36 -11.02 14.77 -3.90
CA LEU A 36 -10.09 15.00 -2.79
C LEU A 36 -8.62 14.93 -3.25
N LEU A 37 -8.28 13.93 -4.07
CA LEU A 37 -6.94 13.78 -4.62
C LEU A 37 -6.60 14.91 -5.59
N LEU A 38 -7.51 15.27 -6.49
CA LEU A 38 -7.26 16.23 -7.56
C LEU A 38 -7.14 17.66 -7.04
N THR A 39 -7.95 18.07 -6.06
CA THR A 39 -8.03 19.45 -5.59
C THR A 39 -6.66 20.09 -5.30
N PRO A 40 -5.76 19.49 -4.50
CA PRO A 40 -4.44 20.04 -4.26
C PRO A 40 -3.45 19.80 -5.42
N LEU A 41 -3.77 18.97 -6.41
CA LEU A 41 -2.89 18.66 -7.54
C LEU A 41 -3.08 19.61 -8.74
N ILE A 42 -4.19 20.35 -8.79
CA ILE A 42 -4.47 21.33 -9.87
C ILE A 42 -3.35 22.36 -9.98
N VAL A 43 -2.83 22.86 -8.85
CA VAL A 43 -1.72 23.83 -8.83
C VAL A 43 -0.39 23.23 -9.31
N HIS A 44 -0.31 21.90 -9.38
CA HIS A 44 0.82 21.15 -9.95
C HIS A 44 0.58 20.73 -11.40
N GLY A 45 -0.43 21.32 -12.06
CA GLY A 45 -0.74 21.09 -13.47
C GLY A 45 -1.38 19.72 -13.76
N VAL A 46 -1.99 19.08 -12.76
CA VAL A 46 -2.74 17.83 -12.97
C VAL A 46 -4.20 18.16 -13.28
N THR A 47 -4.70 17.64 -14.39
CA THR A 47 -6.10 17.81 -14.83
C THR A 47 -6.99 16.65 -14.38
N ILE A 48 -8.31 16.79 -14.54
CA ILE A 48 -9.27 15.69 -14.34
C ILE A 48 -8.92 14.49 -15.23
N ASN A 49 -8.63 14.74 -16.50
CA ASN A 49 -8.29 13.69 -17.46
C ASN A 49 -6.99 12.96 -17.06
N ASP A 50 -5.97 13.70 -16.59
CA ASP A 50 -4.71 13.10 -16.10
C ASP A 50 -4.95 12.15 -14.93
N MET A 51 -5.83 12.53 -14.00
CA MET A 51 -6.25 11.69 -12.89
C MET A 51 -7.00 10.44 -13.35
N ILE A 52 -7.96 10.59 -14.28
CA ILE A 52 -8.72 9.44 -14.82
C ILE A 52 -7.77 8.46 -15.52
N ILE A 53 -6.86 8.97 -16.38
CA ILE A 53 -5.83 8.18 -17.07
C ILE A 53 -4.98 7.42 -16.06
N THR A 54 -4.46 8.12 -15.05
CA THR A 54 -3.55 7.55 -14.05
C THR A 54 -4.25 6.52 -13.17
N LEU A 55 -5.46 6.80 -12.68
CA LEU A 55 -6.22 5.88 -11.84
C LEU A 55 -6.66 4.64 -12.63
N HIS A 56 -7.08 4.81 -13.88
CA HIS A 56 -7.38 3.67 -14.77
C HIS A 56 -6.12 2.82 -15.02
N PHE A 57 -4.97 3.45 -15.24
CA PHE A 57 -3.68 2.75 -15.35
C PHE A 57 -3.35 1.93 -14.10
N LEU A 58 -3.47 2.52 -12.91
CA LEU A 58 -3.19 1.82 -11.65
C LEU A 58 -4.17 0.66 -11.45
N LYS A 59 -5.47 0.90 -11.68
CA LYS A 59 -6.54 -0.05 -11.40
C LYS A 59 -6.62 -1.18 -12.42
N GLN A 60 -6.76 -0.87 -13.70
CA GLN A 60 -6.92 -1.87 -14.77
C GLN A 60 -5.58 -2.41 -15.24
N TYR A 61 -4.55 -1.56 -15.22
CA TYR A 61 -3.24 -1.87 -15.79
C TYR A 61 -3.34 -2.45 -17.20
N PRO A 62 -3.94 -1.72 -18.16
CA PRO A 62 -4.18 -2.22 -19.50
C PRO A 62 -2.88 -2.40 -20.29
N LEU A 63 -2.95 -3.10 -21.43
CA LEU A 63 -1.92 -2.99 -22.45
C LEU A 63 -1.89 -1.56 -22.99
N GLN A 64 -0.70 -1.09 -23.37
CA GLN A 64 -0.49 0.28 -23.84
C GLN A 64 -1.41 0.62 -25.03
N GLN A 65 -1.49 -0.27 -26.02
CA GLN A 65 -2.36 -0.11 -27.19
C GLN A 65 -3.84 0.09 -26.82
N THR A 66 -4.34 -0.71 -25.87
CA THR A 66 -5.71 -0.58 -25.36
C THR A 66 -5.95 0.77 -24.69
N ALA A 67 -4.97 1.25 -23.91
CA ALA A 67 -5.08 2.52 -23.22
C ALA A 67 -5.06 3.72 -24.19
N PHE A 68 -4.19 3.68 -25.20
CA PHE A 68 -4.09 4.77 -26.19
C PHE A 68 -5.36 4.90 -27.01
N ALA A 69 -5.96 3.76 -27.40
CA ALA A 69 -7.25 3.75 -28.09
C ALA A 69 -8.38 4.32 -27.22
N LEU A 70 -8.41 3.97 -25.93
CA LEU A 70 -9.43 4.44 -24.99
C LEU A 70 -9.33 5.95 -24.73
N PHE A 71 -8.13 6.45 -24.45
CA PHE A 71 -7.91 7.85 -24.05
C PHE A 71 -7.55 8.79 -25.20
N ARG A 72 -7.33 8.25 -26.42
CA ARG A 72 -6.97 9.00 -27.63
C ARG A 72 -5.72 9.86 -27.46
N VAL A 73 -4.75 9.38 -26.68
CA VAL A 73 -3.44 10.03 -26.45
C VAL A 73 -2.31 9.19 -27.02
N SER A 74 -1.21 9.84 -27.39
CA SER A 74 -0.01 9.12 -27.83
C SER A 74 0.61 8.32 -26.68
N GLY A 75 1.40 7.30 -27.01
CA GLY A 75 2.06 6.50 -25.96
C GLY A 75 3.09 7.26 -25.14
N VAL A 76 3.76 8.25 -25.74
CA VAL A 76 4.70 9.14 -25.03
C VAL A 76 3.94 10.00 -24.02
N GLU A 77 2.85 10.62 -24.46
CA GLU A 77 2.00 11.47 -23.63
C GLU A 77 1.37 10.67 -22.49
N TYR A 78 0.79 9.50 -22.77
CA TYR A 78 0.19 8.63 -21.75
C TYR A 78 1.18 8.30 -20.61
N ASN A 79 2.41 7.91 -20.97
CA ASN A 79 3.45 7.62 -19.97
C ASN A 79 3.92 8.87 -19.22
N LYS A 80 3.95 10.03 -19.88
CA LYS A 80 4.27 11.32 -19.24
C LYS A 80 3.20 11.69 -18.21
N ILE A 81 1.92 11.61 -18.57
CA ILE A 81 0.77 11.89 -17.70
C ILE A 81 0.83 11.02 -16.44
N ILE A 82 0.99 9.69 -16.62
CA ILE A 82 1.02 8.76 -15.49
C ILE A 82 2.17 9.07 -14.54
N ARG A 83 3.39 9.26 -15.07
CA ARG A 83 4.57 9.53 -14.25
C ARG A 83 4.45 10.87 -13.52
N HIS A 84 3.97 11.90 -14.21
CA HIS A 84 3.74 13.22 -13.62
C HIS A 84 2.72 13.15 -12.47
N THR A 85 1.56 12.55 -12.74
CA THR A 85 0.45 12.45 -11.78
C THR A 85 0.83 11.61 -10.56
N MET A 86 1.47 10.45 -10.72
CA MET A 86 1.94 9.64 -9.59
C MET A 86 2.97 10.39 -8.74
N LYS A 87 3.93 11.09 -9.37
CA LYS A 87 4.90 11.92 -8.64
C LYS A 87 4.22 13.05 -7.88
N ALA A 88 3.27 13.74 -8.51
CA ALA A 88 2.52 14.80 -7.87
C ALA A 88 1.73 14.28 -6.65
N ILE A 89 1.04 13.14 -6.77
CA ILE A 89 0.35 12.50 -5.63
C ILE A 89 1.33 12.18 -4.51
N VAL A 90 2.46 11.53 -4.82
CA VAL A 90 3.46 11.15 -3.80
C VAL A 90 4.05 12.38 -3.12
N ASN A 91 4.35 13.44 -3.86
CA ASN A 91 4.94 14.66 -3.29
C ASN A 91 3.95 15.46 -2.43
N VAL A 92 2.69 15.55 -2.85
CA VAL A 92 1.67 16.36 -2.16
C VAL A 92 1.09 15.62 -0.96
N PHE A 93 0.80 14.33 -1.10
CA PHE A 93 0.14 13.55 -0.05
C PHE A 93 1.11 12.73 0.79
N GLY A 94 2.23 12.28 0.22
CA GLY A 94 3.19 11.41 0.91
C GLY A 94 3.63 11.94 2.28
N PRO A 95 4.11 13.19 2.42
CA PRO A 95 4.52 13.74 3.71
C PRO A 95 3.41 13.79 4.78
N ARG A 96 2.13 13.81 4.37
CA ARG A 96 0.98 13.87 5.29
C ARG A 96 0.40 12.49 5.57
N GLU A 97 0.41 11.58 4.60
CA GLU A 97 -0.07 10.22 4.77
C GLU A 97 0.96 9.31 5.44
N PHE A 98 2.23 9.50 5.15
CA PHE A 98 3.33 8.73 5.69
C PHE A 98 4.05 9.50 6.81
N ASP A 99 3.32 9.70 7.90
CA ASP A 99 3.82 10.41 9.10
C ASP A 99 3.75 9.48 10.33
N TRP A 100 4.92 9.15 10.87
CA TRP A 100 5.09 8.31 12.06
C TRP A 100 4.36 8.85 13.30
N ARG A 101 4.12 10.16 13.39
CA ARG A 101 3.38 10.77 14.49
C ARG A 101 1.91 10.34 14.52
N ARG A 102 1.36 9.93 13.36
CA ARG A 102 -0.01 9.46 13.24
C ARG A 102 -0.28 8.15 13.96
N ARG A 103 0.76 7.43 14.43
CA ARG A 103 0.60 6.26 15.29
C ARG A 103 -0.14 6.57 16.60
N TYR A 104 -0.12 7.81 17.06
CA TYR A 104 -0.91 8.24 18.23
C TYR A 104 -2.27 8.86 17.87
N GLN A 105 -2.54 9.06 16.58
CA GLN A 105 -3.80 9.63 16.07
C GLN A 105 -4.78 8.50 15.72
N GLN A 106 -4.99 7.60 16.66
CA GLN A 106 -5.83 6.43 16.50
C GLN A 106 -6.50 6.09 17.84
N ALA A 107 -7.48 5.20 17.87
CA ALA A 107 -8.01 4.73 19.14
C ALA A 107 -6.88 4.04 19.93
N HIS A 108 -6.66 4.46 21.18
CA HIS A 108 -5.56 3.93 21.98
C HIS A 108 -5.73 2.42 22.16
N PRO A 109 -4.70 1.62 21.82
CA PRO A 109 -4.69 0.20 22.11
C PRO A 109 -4.84 -0.03 23.62
N THR A 110 -5.52 -1.11 24.02
CA THR A 110 -5.70 -1.46 25.44
C THR A 110 -5.35 -2.93 25.71
N GLY A 111 -5.48 -3.36 26.97
CA GLY A 111 -5.23 -4.74 27.39
C GLY A 111 -3.81 -5.22 27.04
N PHE A 112 -3.69 -6.44 26.53
CA PHE A 112 -2.41 -7.03 26.11
C PHE A 112 -1.65 -6.18 25.07
N PHE A 113 -2.36 -5.35 24.29
CA PHE A 113 -1.77 -4.52 23.23
C PHE A 113 -1.57 -3.06 23.64
N HIS A 114 -1.70 -2.68 24.91
CA HIS A 114 -1.76 -1.28 25.36
C HIS A 114 -0.57 -0.36 24.97
N LYS A 115 0.56 -0.92 24.55
CA LYS A 115 1.74 -0.19 24.02
C LYS A 115 2.09 -0.57 22.58
N VAL A 116 1.19 -1.22 21.86
CA VAL A 116 1.42 -1.72 20.51
C VAL A 116 0.62 -0.86 19.53
N TYR A 117 1.21 0.17 18.95
CA TYR A 117 0.48 1.12 18.10
C TYR A 117 0.41 0.72 16.63
N VAL A 118 1.36 -0.07 16.16
CA VAL A 118 1.48 -0.39 14.74
C VAL A 118 1.65 -1.87 14.49
N VAL A 119 1.13 -2.30 13.34
CA VAL A 119 1.33 -3.63 12.78
C VAL A 119 2.13 -3.48 11.49
N VAL A 120 3.12 -4.35 11.32
CA VAL A 120 4.01 -4.34 10.16
C VAL A 120 3.96 -5.65 9.39
N ASP A 121 4.04 -5.55 8.07
CA ASP A 121 4.21 -6.70 7.19
C ASP A 121 4.91 -6.27 5.89
N ALA A 122 5.45 -7.25 5.15
CA ALA A 122 6.10 -7.01 3.88
C ALA A 122 5.32 -7.64 2.71
N THR A 123 5.26 -6.93 1.58
CA THR A 123 4.57 -7.41 0.38
C THR A 123 5.50 -7.40 -0.83
N GLU A 124 5.39 -8.43 -1.67
CA GLU A 124 6.16 -8.57 -2.91
C GLU A 124 5.29 -8.21 -4.14
N CYS A 125 5.88 -7.49 -5.10
CA CYS A 125 5.28 -7.12 -6.38
C CYS A 125 6.10 -7.74 -7.51
N ASN A 126 5.43 -8.41 -8.45
CA ASN A 126 6.10 -9.02 -9.60
C ASN A 126 6.60 -7.93 -10.54
N ILE A 127 7.83 -8.09 -11.03
CA ILE A 127 8.39 -7.27 -12.10
C ILE A 127 8.76 -8.15 -13.29
N GLN A 128 8.90 -7.53 -14.47
CA GLN A 128 9.48 -8.22 -15.62
C GLN A 128 10.87 -8.77 -15.30
N ARG A 129 11.16 -9.94 -15.86
CA ARG A 129 12.50 -10.54 -15.84
C ARG A 129 13.48 -9.55 -16.49
N PRO A 130 14.52 -9.10 -15.77
CA PRO A 130 15.58 -8.30 -16.37
C PRO A 130 16.22 -9.03 -17.56
N PHE A 131 16.67 -8.33 -18.58
CA PHE A 131 17.34 -8.99 -19.71
C PHE A 131 18.73 -9.53 -19.34
N ASP A 132 19.51 -8.73 -18.60
CA ASP A 132 20.83 -9.09 -18.11
C ASP A 132 20.75 -10.20 -17.04
N VAL A 133 21.52 -11.28 -17.22
CA VAL A 133 21.49 -12.48 -16.37
C VAL A 133 21.96 -12.19 -14.94
N HIS A 134 23.00 -11.37 -14.76
CA HIS A 134 23.49 -11.01 -13.43
C HIS A 134 22.45 -10.17 -12.68
N ILE A 135 21.76 -9.28 -13.39
CA ILE A 135 20.65 -8.51 -12.82
C ILE A 135 19.47 -9.45 -12.49
N GLN A 136 19.17 -10.47 -13.31
CA GLN A 136 18.08 -11.41 -13.01
C GLN A 136 18.26 -12.09 -11.64
N GLU A 137 19.44 -12.62 -11.36
CA GLU A 137 19.75 -13.28 -10.09
C GLU A 137 19.51 -12.38 -8.87
N VAL A 138 19.83 -11.09 -9.00
CA VAL A 138 19.64 -10.09 -7.95
C VAL A 138 18.15 -9.88 -7.63
N TYR A 139 17.28 -9.84 -8.64
CA TYR A 139 15.84 -9.59 -8.46
C TYR A 139 15.03 -10.86 -8.21
N TYR A 140 15.61 -12.04 -8.35
CA TYR A 140 14.91 -13.30 -8.18
C TYR A 140 14.59 -13.59 -6.70
N SER A 141 13.31 -13.77 -6.39
CA SER A 141 12.83 -14.20 -5.08
C SER A 141 12.62 -15.71 -5.09
N GLY A 142 13.42 -16.43 -4.29
CA GLY A 142 13.24 -17.88 -4.12
C GLY A 142 11.86 -18.24 -3.54
N LYS A 143 11.30 -17.38 -2.68
CA LYS A 143 9.97 -17.54 -2.07
C LYS A 143 8.85 -17.47 -3.11
N LYS A 144 8.92 -16.51 -4.04
CA LYS A 144 7.90 -16.32 -5.09
C LYS A 144 8.21 -17.05 -6.40
N LYS A 145 9.42 -17.59 -6.55
CA LYS A 145 9.96 -18.15 -7.80
C LYS A 145 9.81 -17.20 -8.99
N ARG A 146 9.98 -15.90 -8.73
CA ARG A 146 9.77 -14.80 -9.70
C ARG A 146 10.69 -13.62 -9.36
N HIS A 147 10.89 -12.74 -10.35
CA HIS A 147 11.57 -11.47 -10.15
C HIS A 147 10.61 -10.48 -9.48
N THR A 148 11.02 -9.91 -8.35
CA THR A 148 10.10 -9.13 -7.52
C THR A 148 10.78 -7.95 -6.83
N LEU A 149 9.99 -6.93 -6.56
CA LEU A 149 10.30 -5.86 -5.62
C LEU A 149 9.50 -6.10 -4.34
N LYS A 150 10.10 -5.81 -3.19
CA LYS A 150 9.47 -5.94 -1.87
C LYS A 150 9.33 -4.58 -1.19
N TYR A 151 8.24 -4.41 -0.44
CA TYR A 151 7.94 -3.21 0.31
C TYR A 151 7.51 -3.59 1.73
N HIS A 152 8.02 -2.84 2.71
CA HIS A 152 7.56 -2.90 4.09
C HIS A 152 6.42 -1.92 4.29
N VAL A 153 5.33 -2.36 4.90
CA VAL A 153 4.10 -1.60 5.10
C VAL A 153 3.83 -1.51 6.60
N VAL A 154 3.56 -0.29 7.07
CA VAL A 154 3.32 0.02 8.48
C VAL A 154 1.92 0.60 8.61
N CYS A 155 1.09 -0.05 9.41
CA CYS A 155 -0.29 0.36 9.62
C CYS A 155 -0.60 0.58 11.10
N ASN A 156 -1.50 1.52 11.38
CA ASN A 156 -2.13 1.65 12.68
C ASN A 156 -2.87 0.36 13.07
N ILE A 157 -2.73 -0.05 14.32
CA ILE A 157 -3.30 -1.30 14.82
C ILE A 157 -4.82 -1.24 14.96
N SER A 158 -5.39 -0.06 15.22
CA SER A 158 -6.81 0.13 15.58
C SER A 158 -7.75 0.43 14.41
N ASP A 159 -7.23 0.88 13.27
CA ASP A 159 -8.03 1.20 12.08
C ASP A 159 -7.42 0.68 10.76
N GLY A 160 -6.19 0.17 10.80
CA GLY A 160 -5.46 -0.33 9.65
C GLY A 160 -4.93 0.74 8.70
N ARG A 161 -5.07 2.03 9.05
CA ARG A 161 -4.56 3.14 8.21
C ARG A 161 -3.06 2.98 8.02
N ILE A 162 -2.64 3.04 6.76
CA ILE A 162 -1.22 3.00 6.40
C ILE A 162 -0.60 4.33 6.82
N ILE A 163 0.42 4.28 7.67
CA ILE A 163 1.12 5.45 8.20
C ILE A 163 2.58 5.54 7.75
N ASP A 164 3.13 4.48 7.16
CA ASP A 164 4.39 4.55 6.40
C ASP A 164 4.52 3.35 5.46
N VAL A 165 5.36 3.53 4.44
CA VAL A 165 5.85 2.47 3.56
C VAL A 165 7.34 2.66 3.28
N HIS A 166 8.08 1.55 3.18
CA HIS A 166 9.52 1.58 2.93
C HIS A 166 9.91 0.62 1.80
N GLY A 167 10.64 1.12 0.82
CA GLY A 167 11.11 0.37 -0.34
C GLY A 167 11.39 1.26 -1.55
N PRO A 168 11.71 0.66 -2.72
CA PRO A 168 11.71 -0.77 -3.00
C PRO A 168 12.94 -1.50 -2.45
N PHE A 169 12.74 -2.77 -2.11
CA PHE A 169 13.81 -3.74 -1.83
C PHE A 169 13.78 -4.89 -2.84
N LEU A 170 14.83 -5.70 -2.90
CA LEU A 170 14.80 -6.94 -3.68
C LEU A 170 13.92 -7.98 -2.97
N GLY A 171 13.17 -8.76 -3.73
CA GLY A 171 12.26 -9.77 -3.19
C GLY A 171 12.90 -10.81 -2.25
N ARG A 172 14.18 -11.13 -2.50
CA ARG A 172 14.95 -12.09 -1.69
C ARG A 172 15.30 -11.60 -0.29
N ASN A 173 15.28 -10.29 -0.04
CA ASN A 173 15.61 -9.74 1.27
C ASN A 173 14.60 -10.21 2.33
N HIS A 174 15.10 -10.55 3.52
CA HIS A 174 14.26 -10.97 4.65
C HIS A 174 13.49 -9.79 5.23
N ASP A 175 12.29 -10.07 5.75
CA ASP A 175 11.36 -9.02 6.22
C ASP A 175 11.95 -8.26 7.42
N ILE A 176 12.67 -8.93 8.31
CA ILE A 176 13.45 -8.28 9.39
C ILE A 176 14.53 -7.32 8.87
N THR A 177 15.19 -7.61 7.75
CA THR A 177 16.20 -6.71 7.16
C THR A 177 15.55 -5.41 6.69
N LEU A 178 14.37 -5.51 6.08
CA LEU A 178 13.58 -4.35 5.67
C LEU A 178 13.15 -3.53 6.89
N ALA A 179 12.71 -4.18 7.96
CA ALA A 179 12.31 -3.52 9.20
C ALA A 179 13.47 -2.74 9.83
N ARG A 180 14.66 -3.36 9.94
CA ARG A 180 15.87 -2.69 10.47
C ARG A 180 16.27 -1.50 9.62
N SER A 181 16.27 -1.65 8.29
CA SER A 181 16.52 -0.53 7.38
C SER A 181 15.46 0.56 7.49
N TRP A 182 14.20 0.22 7.76
CA TRP A 182 13.14 1.20 8.00
C TRP A 182 13.42 2.00 9.26
N PHE A 183 13.74 1.34 10.38
CA PHE A 183 14.13 2.02 11.63
C PHE A 183 15.30 2.99 11.42
N GLU A 184 16.36 2.52 10.76
CA GLU A 184 17.58 3.29 10.52
C GLU A 184 17.35 4.45 9.52
N MET A 185 16.86 4.16 8.32
CA MET A 185 16.80 5.13 7.22
C MET A 185 15.69 6.17 7.40
N LYS A 186 14.60 5.83 8.11
CA LYS A 186 13.51 6.76 8.41
C LYS A 186 13.65 7.39 9.81
N ASN A 187 14.73 7.06 10.54
CA ASN A 187 14.97 7.51 11.91
C ASN A 187 13.76 7.29 12.83
N ILE A 188 13.21 6.09 12.80
CA ILE A 188 12.03 5.73 13.61
C ILE A 188 12.47 5.49 15.04
N GLN A 189 11.81 6.17 15.96
CA GLN A 189 12.01 6.02 17.40
C GLN A 189 10.71 5.53 18.03
N LEU A 190 10.85 4.54 18.91
CA LEU A 190 9.79 4.01 19.75
C LEU A 190 9.90 4.63 21.14
N ASP A 191 8.77 5.00 21.72
CA ASP A 191 8.74 5.49 23.10
C ASP A 191 9.00 4.33 24.09
N GLN A 192 9.26 4.64 25.35
CA GLN A 192 9.65 3.62 26.33
C GLN A 192 8.60 2.52 26.50
N GLY A 193 9.00 1.30 26.11
CA GLY A 193 8.16 0.10 26.14
C GLY A 193 7.11 0.05 25.03
N GLU A 194 7.15 0.97 24.07
CA GLU A 194 6.37 0.88 22.84
C GLU A 194 6.85 -0.31 22.01
N LEU A 195 5.90 -1.05 21.44
CA LEU A 195 6.14 -2.25 20.66
C LEU A 195 5.47 -2.14 19.29
N ILE A 196 6.00 -2.87 18.32
CA ILE A 196 5.35 -3.12 17.03
C ILE A 196 4.88 -4.57 16.96
N LEU A 197 3.86 -4.86 16.15
CA LEU A 197 3.39 -6.23 15.92
C LEU A 197 3.81 -6.70 14.53
N GLY A 198 4.56 -7.80 14.47
CA GLY A 198 5.04 -8.39 13.22
C GLY A 198 4.71 -9.88 13.09
N ASP A 199 4.90 -10.42 11.89
CA ASP A 199 4.81 -11.85 11.64
C ASP A 199 6.08 -12.60 12.08
N LYS A 200 6.16 -13.91 11.79
CA LYS A 200 7.34 -14.72 12.14
C LYS A 200 8.61 -14.30 11.38
N GLY A 201 8.48 -13.60 10.25
CA GLY A 201 9.59 -13.02 9.50
C GLY A 201 10.30 -11.88 10.24
N TYR A 202 9.71 -11.37 11.32
CA TYR A 202 10.29 -10.34 12.20
C TYR A 202 10.89 -10.88 13.50
N ILE A 203 10.92 -12.21 13.70
CA ILE A 203 11.53 -12.81 14.91
C ILE A 203 13.00 -12.36 15.02
N GLY A 204 13.38 -11.84 16.19
CA GLY A 204 14.71 -11.29 16.44
C GLY A 204 14.85 -9.79 16.17
N LEU A 205 13.75 -9.11 15.88
CA LEU A 205 13.65 -7.65 15.90
C LEU A 205 13.34 -7.18 17.32
N GLU A 206 14.10 -6.20 17.81
CA GLU A 206 13.86 -5.60 19.12
C GLU A 206 12.52 -4.84 19.13
N ASN A 207 11.86 -4.81 20.29
CA ASN A 207 10.57 -4.13 20.48
C ASN A 207 9.49 -4.58 19.49
N CYS A 208 9.55 -5.85 19.04
CA CYS A 208 8.59 -6.44 18.12
C CYS A 208 7.93 -7.69 18.73
N LEU A 209 6.61 -7.63 18.91
CA LEU A 209 5.80 -8.80 19.24
C LEU A 209 5.67 -9.67 18.00
N THR A 210 6.01 -10.94 18.14
CA THR A 210 5.94 -11.92 17.05
C THR A 210 5.36 -13.24 17.54
N PRO A 211 4.65 -14.01 16.68
CA PRO A 211 4.16 -15.32 17.05
C PRO A 211 5.28 -16.28 17.45
N ILE A 212 5.03 -17.09 18.48
CA ILE A 212 5.96 -18.13 18.95
C ILE A 212 6.11 -19.20 17.87
N ARG A 213 7.35 -19.49 17.49
CA ARG A 213 7.69 -20.55 16.54
C ARG A 213 7.48 -21.92 17.17
N ARG A 214 6.82 -22.83 16.43
CA ARG A 214 6.67 -24.23 16.83
C ARG A 214 8.06 -24.89 16.87
N LYS A 215 8.40 -25.54 17.99
CA LYS A 215 9.61 -26.35 18.15
C LYS A 215 9.27 -27.84 18.09
N ASN A 216 10.31 -28.70 18.03
CA ASN A 216 10.16 -30.15 18.12
C ASN A 216 9.58 -30.48 19.51
N GLY A 217 8.28 -30.82 19.55
CA GLY A 217 7.48 -30.88 20.78
C GLY A 217 6.12 -30.16 20.68
N GLY A 218 5.90 -29.36 19.62
CA GLY A 218 4.61 -28.70 19.37
C GLY A 218 4.48 -27.31 19.98
N LEU A 219 3.25 -26.79 19.99
CA LEU A 219 2.88 -25.59 20.74
C LEU A 219 2.05 -26.03 21.94
N THR A 220 2.31 -25.45 23.10
CA THR A 220 1.42 -25.59 24.26
C THR A 220 0.09 -24.88 23.95
N GLN A 221 -0.96 -25.16 24.74
CA GLN A 221 -2.22 -24.43 24.60
C GLN A 221 -2.02 -22.92 24.80
N VAL A 222 -1.17 -22.52 25.76
CA VAL A 222 -0.84 -21.12 26.02
C VAL A 222 -0.17 -20.47 24.81
N HIS A 223 0.82 -21.12 24.19
CA HIS A 223 1.46 -20.59 22.97
C HIS A 223 0.49 -20.52 21.79
N THR A 224 -0.45 -21.47 21.71
CA THR A 224 -1.47 -21.50 20.67
C THR A 224 -2.44 -20.34 20.83
N ASN A 225 -2.96 -20.12 22.04
CA ASN A 225 -3.83 -18.99 22.36
C ASN A 225 -3.12 -17.65 22.12
N TYR A 226 -1.86 -17.53 22.55
CA TYR A 226 -1.03 -16.35 22.27
C TYR A 226 -0.93 -16.09 20.75
N ASN A 227 -0.55 -17.10 19.97
CA ASN A 227 -0.45 -16.96 18.52
C ASN A 227 -1.78 -16.63 17.84
N GLN A 228 -2.89 -17.17 18.36
CA GLN A 228 -4.24 -16.85 17.89
C GLN A 228 -4.57 -15.38 18.16
N VAL A 229 -4.30 -14.88 19.37
CA VAL A 229 -4.52 -13.47 19.73
C VAL A 229 -3.71 -12.54 18.83
N LEU A 230 -2.41 -12.78 18.67
CA LEU A 230 -1.55 -12.00 17.77
C LEU A 230 -2.02 -12.07 16.31
N GLY A 231 -2.32 -13.28 15.82
CA GLY A 231 -2.83 -13.49 14.46
C GLY A 231 -4.14 -12.74 14.21
N SER A 232 -5.02 -12.71 15.21
CA SER A 232 -6.32 -12.05 15.13
C SER A 232 -6.22 -10.54 14.89
N VAL A 233 -5.16 -9.90 15.39
CA VAL A 233 -4.86 -8.47 15.20
C VAL A 233 -4.04 -8.24 13.93
N ARG A 234 -3.11 -9.15 13.60
CA ARG A 234 -2.30 -9.06 12.37
C ARG A 234 -3.11 -9.04 11.07
N ILE A 235 -4.33 -9.59 11.08
CA ILE A 235 -5.27 -9.50 9.95
C ILE A 235 -5.44 -8.04 9.46
N VAL A 236 -5.26 -7.04 10.33
CA VAL A 236 -5.34 -5.62 9.98
C VAL A 236 -4.35 -5.22 8.89
N VAL A 237 -3.06 -5.58 9.01
CA VAL A 237 -2.07 -5.24 7.98
C VAL A 237 -2.26 -6.06 6.71
N GLU A 238 -2.74 -7.30 6.82
CA GLU A 238 -3.07 -8.14 5.66
C GLU A 238 -4.20 -7.52 4.83
N GLN A 239 -5.25 -6.99 5.49
CA GLN A 239 -6.32 -6.26 4.82
C GLN A 239 -5.84 -4.93 4.23
N ALA A 240 -4.94 -4.22 4.92
CA ALA A 240 -4.35 -2.99 4.38
C ALA A 240 -3.55 -3.27 3.10
N ILE A 241 -2.69 -4.29 3.11
CA ILE A 241 -1.97 -4.76 1.92
C ILE A 241 -2.95 -5.20 0.82
N ALA A 242 -4.05 -5.86 1.16
CA ALA A 242 -5.07 -6.23 0.17
C ALA A 242 -5.67 -4.99 -0.52
N ARG A 243 -5.88 -3.88 0.19
CA ARG A 243 -6.33 -2.61 -0.41
C ARG A 243 -5.28 -1.98 -1.32
N ILE A 244 -3.99 -2.08 -0.99
CA ILE A 244 -2.90 -1.70 -1.89
C ILE A 244 -2.91 -2.60 -3.14
N LYS A 245 -3.11 -3.90 -2.96
CA LYS A 245 -3.06 -4.91 -4.03
C LYS A 245 -4.33 -5.03 -4.87
N LYS A 246 -5.38 -4.24 -4.59
CA LYS A 246 -6.58 -4.14 -5.44
C LYS A 246 -6.29 -3.49 -6.80
N PHE A 247 -5.18 -2.77 -6.90
CA PHE A 247 -4.70 -2.11 -8.11
C PHE A 247 -3.98 -3.13 -9.00
N GLY A 248 -4.45 -3.25 -10.24
CA GLY A 248 -3.95 -4.23 -11.21
C GLY A 248 -2.45 -4.13 -11.44
N CYS A 249 -1.89 -2.92 -11.38
CA CYS A 249 -0.46 -2.69 -11.62
C CYS A 249 0.46 -3.34 -10.58
N LEU A 250 -0.03 -3.62 -9.37
CA LEU A 250 0.72 -4.26 -8.29
C LEU A 250 0.41 -5.75 -8.13
N ARG A 251 -0.68 -6.23 -8.74
CA ARG A 251 -1.09 -7.65 -8.75
C ARG A 251 -0.51 -8.40 -9.95
N GLN A 252 -0.45 -7.72 -11.09
CA GLN A 252 0.13 -8.25 -12.32
C GLN A 252 1.67 -8.08 -12.31
N THR A 253 2.34 -8.65 -13.30
CA THR A 253 3.77 -8.39 -13.54
C THR A 253 3.92 -6.96 -14.04
N TRP A 254 4.72 -6.15 -13.35
CA TRP A 254 5.03 -4.78 -13.79
C TRP A 254 5.81 -4.80 -15.10
N ARG A 255 5.20 -4.22 -16.14
CA ARG A 255 5.64 -4.10 -17.54
C ARG A 255 6.30 -2.77 -17.88
N ASN A 256 6.26 -1.80 -16.97
CA ASN A 256 6.83 -0.47 -17.20
C ASN A 256 8.27 -0.40 -16.68
N ASP A 257 8.92 0.74 -16.90
CA ASP A 257 10.25 0.98 -16.34
C ASP A 257 10.29 0.77 -14.81
N ARG A 258 11.33 0.10 -14.32
CA ARG A 258 11.46 -0.28 -12.91
C ARG A 258 11.54 0.93 -11.98
N SER A 259 12.13 2.04 -12.41
CA SER A 259 12.23 3.27 -11.60
C SER A 259 10.87 3.91 -11.32
N ALA A 260 9.85 3.59 -12.12
CA ALA A 260 8.48 4.08 -11.91
C ALA A 260 7.67 3.22 -10.93
N HIS A 261 8.10 1.99 -10.62
CA HIS A 261 7.37 1.10 -9.73
C HIS A 261 7.20 1.67 -8.30
N PRO A 262 8.21 2.30 -7.67
CA PRO A 262 8.04 2.93 -6.36
C PRO A 262 6.93 3.98 -6.37
N PHE A 263 6.89 4.86 -7.37
CA PHE A 263 5.83 5.86 -7.47
C PHE A 263 4.44 5.23 -7.59
N ALA A 264 4.30 4.14 -8.35
CA ALA A 264 3.04 3.41 -8.43
C ALA A 264 2.65 2.78 -7.09
N PHE A 265 3.60 2.14 -6.38
CA PHE A 265 3.34 1.52 -5.09
C PHE A 265 2.92 2.56 -4.05
N TYR A 266 3.69 3.65 -3.92
CA TYR A 266 3.42 4.72 -2.96
C TYR A 266 2.09 5.42 -3.28
N THR A 267 1.79 5.66 -4.56
CA THR A 267 0.47 6.19 -4.99
C THR A 267 -0.67 5.27 -4.56
N CYS A 268 -0.57 3.96 -4.82
CA CYS A 268 -1.59 2.99 -4.40
C CYS A 268 -1.75 2.95 -2.87
N ALA A 269 -0.64 3.04 -2.12
CA ALA A 269 -0.64 3.06 -0.66
C ALA A 269 -1.28 4.34 -0.08
N ILE A 270 -1.00 5.50 -0.66
CA ILE A 270 -1.66 6.78 -0.32
C ILE A 270 -3.16 6.66 -0.55
N ILE A 271 -3.58 6.20 -1.73
CA ILE A 271 -5.00 6.05 -2.06
C ILE A 271 -5.68 5.07 -1.08
N ALA A 272 -5.04 3.94 -0.79
CA ALA A 272 -5.56 2.97 0.17
C ALA A 272 -5.70 3.57 1.59
N SER A 273 -4.72 4.35 2.05
CA SER A 273 -4.77 5.04 3.36
C SER A 273 -5.90 6.07 3.44
N LEU A 274 -6.10 6.85 2.36
CA LEU A 274 -7.17 7.84 2.26
C LEU A 274 -8.55 7.16 2.29
N GLU A 275 -8.74 6.06 1.57
CA GLU A 275 -10.00 5.28 1.63
C GLU A 275 -10.28 4.68 3.01
N MET A 276 -9.24 4.36 3.77
CA MET A 276 -9.40 3.83 5.13
C MET A 276 -9.92 4.89 6.13
N ARG A 277 -9.96 6.18 5.76
CA ARG A 277 -10.58 7.23 6.57
C ARG A 277 -12.08 7.01 6.73
N ASP A 278 -12.74 6.72 5.62
CA ASP A 278 -14.20 6.59 5.56
C ASP A 278 -14.66 5.13 5.62
N SER A 279 -13.73 4.19 5.49
CA SER A 279 -13.99 2.76 5.56
C SER A 279 -12.84 2.07 6.27
N PRO A 280 -12.67 2.21 7.60
CA PRO A 280 -11.57 1.59 8.32
C PRO A 280 -11.61 0.05 8.21
N VAL A 281 -10.49 -0.60 8.52
CA VAL A 281 -10.39 -2.05 8.49
C VAL A 281 -11.20 -2.63 9.67
N THR A 282 -12.37 -3.20 9.37
CA THR A 282 -13.45 -3.55 10.32
C THR A 282 -13.02 -4.48 11.46
N THR A 283 -11.96 -5.26 11.28
CA THR A 283 -11.45 -6.20 12.29
C THR A 283 -10.72 -5.50 13.44
N ALA A 284 -10.33 -4.25 13.27
CA ALA A 284 -9.53 -3.51 14.23
C ALA A 284 -10.37 -2.90 15.38
N VAL A 285 -11.61 -2.48 15.12
CA VAL A 285 -12.45 -1.77 16.11
C VAL A 285 -12.96 -2.67 17.25
N ASN A 286 -13.16 -3.98 16.99
CA ASN A 286 -13.85 -4.86 17.95
C ASN A 286 -12.93 -5.78 18.78
N LYS A 287 -11.60 -5.75 18.60
CA LYS A 287 -10.70 -6.69 19.29
C LYS A 287 -9.87 -6.09 20.43
N PHE A 288 -9.65 -4.77 20.46
CA PHE A 288 -8.96 -4.10 21.57
C PHE A 288 -9.84 -3.88 22.80
N LEU A 289 -11.15 -4.12 22.69
CA LEU A 289 -12.14 -3.84 23.74
C LEU A 289 -12.72 -5.12 24.38
N LEU A 290 -12.36 -6.32 23.90
CA LEU A 290 -12.94 -7.60 24.32
C LEU A 290 -11.92 -8.58 24.94
N LEU A 291 -10.68 -8.17 25.13
CA LEU A 291 -9.61 -8.91 25.83
C LEU A 291 -8.94 -7.98 26.83
#